data_AF-A0A7C6TPB9-F1
#
_entry.id   AF-A0A7C6TPB9-F1
#
_cell.length_a   1.000
_cell.length_b   1.000
_cell.length_c   1.000
_cell.angle_alpha   90.00
_cell.angle_beta   90.00
_cell.angle_gamma   90.00
#
_symmetry.space_group_name_H-M   'P 1'
#
loop_
_entity.id
_entity.type
_entity.pdbx_description
1 polymer ?
#
loop_
_entity_poly.entity_id
_entity_poly.type
_entity_poly.pdbx_seq_one_letter_code
_entity_poly.pdbx_strand_id
1 'polypeptide(L)'
;MDFKLLSEILEMIMIISFGVSWPISILRSLRARSAKGKSLLFMFFICLGYFCGITAKTIKGDINLAYYFYYLNVTMVMIDIALYFRNRKLDREAEAEKENK
;
A
#
# COMPACT_ATOMS: atom_id res chain seq x y z
N MET A 1 -14.28 27.95 12.93
CA MET A 1 -13.70 26.98 11.97
C MET A 1 -14.71 25.87 11.81
N ASP A 2 -15.19 25.63 10.59
CA ASP A 2 -16.20 24.60 10.32
C ASP A 2 -15.62 23.21 10.57
N PHE A 3 -16.25 22.43 11.44
CA PHE A 3 -15.82 21.06 11.78
C PHE A 3 -15.79 20.15 10.55
N LYS A 4 -16.63 20.43 9.55
CA LYS A 4 -16.65 19.68 8.29
C LYS A 4 -15.37 19.87 7.48
N LEU A 5 -14.94 21.12 7.31
CA LEU A 5 -13.69 21.45 6.62
C LEU A 5 -12.48 20.85 7.35
N LEU A 6 -12.47 20.90 8.69
CA LEU A 6 -11.39 20.30 9.47
C LEU A 6 -11.33 18.77 9.26
N SER A 7 -12.48 18.09 9.23
CA SER A 7 -12.55 16.65 8.97
C SER A 7 -11.99 16.29 7.59
N GLU A 8 -12.35 17.03 6.54
CA GLU A 8 -11.87 16.79 5.18
C GLU A 8 -10.36 17.02 5.03
N ILE A 9 -9.81 18.04 5.70
CA ILE A 9 -8.36 18.31 5.71
C ILE A 9 -7.60 17.19 6.41
N LEU A 10 -8.07 16.77 7.60
CA LEU A 10 -7.43 15.68 8.34
C LEU A 10 -7.46 14.36 7.56
N GLU A 11 -8.58 14.07 6.91
CA GLU A 11 -8.71 12.89 6.05
C GLU A 11 -7.73 12.96 4.85
N MET A 12 -7.63 14.10 4.18
CA MET A 12 -6.66 14.29 3.09
C MET A 12 -5.23 14.10 3.56
N ILE A 13 -4.83 14.73 4.67
CA ILE A 13 -3.47 14.60 5.23
C ILE A 13 -3.16 13.14 5.53
N MET A 14 -4.09 12.42 6.17
CA MET A 14 -3.93 11.01 6.48
C MET A 14 -3.71 10.17 5.22
N ILE A 15 -4.58 10.31 4.22
CA ILE A 15 -4.53 9.52 2.99
C ILE A 15 -3.31 9.84 2.12
N ILE A 16 -2.89 11.10 2.08
CA ILE A 16 -1.66 11.50 1.37
C ILE A 16 -0.44 10.95 2.09
N SER A 17 -0.41 10.99 3.43
CA SER A 17 0.70 10.45 4.22
C SER A 17 0.85 8.94 4.02
N PHE A 18 -0.27 8.21 3.97
CA PHE A 18 -0.26 6.81 3.56
C PHE A 18 0.16 6.65 2.09
N GLY A 19 -0.35 7.50 1.20
CA GLY A 19 -0.01 7.54 -0.22
C GLY A 19 1.48 7.62 -0.46
N VAL A 20 2.19 8.52 0.23
CA VAL A 20 3.65 8.71 0.11
C VAL A 20 4.44 7.53 0.70
N SER A 21 3.87 6.80 1.67
CA SER A 21 4.51 5.63 2.27
C SER A 21 4.69 4.48 1.26
N TRP A 22 3.78 4.33 0.29
CA TRP A 22 3.87 3.26 -0.70
C TRP A 22 4.98 3.43 -1.74
N PRO A 23 5.19 4.59 -2.39
CA PRO A 23 6.35 4.84 -3.25
C PRO A 23 7.68 4.55 -2.55
N ILE A 24 7.81 4.96 -1.28
CA ILE A 24 9.00 4.67 -0.49
C ILE A 24 9.16 3.15 -0.29
N SER A 25 8.08 2.43 0.06
CA SER A 25 8.10 0.98 0.22
C SER A 25 8.44 0.23 -1.09
N ILE A 26 7.90 0.70 -2.22
CA ILE A 26 8.14 0.17 -3.56
C ILE A 26 9.61 0.37 -3.95
N LEU A 27 10.13 1.59 -3.79
CA LEU A 27 11.54 1.91 -4.08
C LEU A 27 12.50 1.05 -3.25
N ARG A 28 12.19 0.86 -1.96
CA ARG A 28 12.95 -0.05 -1.09
C ARG A 28 12.85 -1.50 -1.56
N SER A 29 11.69 -1.96 -1.98
CA SER A 29 11.50 -3.31 -2.56
C SER A 29 12.36 -3.51 -3.80
N LEU A 30 12.36 -2.54 -4.71
CA LEU A 30 13.12 -2.60 -5.95
C LEU A 30 14.63 -2.61 -5.70
N ARG A 31 15.11 -1.76 -4.78
CA ARG A 31 16.54 -1.65 -4.46
C ARG A 31 17.06 -2.84 -3.66
N ALA A 32 16.29 -3.33 -2.69
CA ALA A 32 16.71 -4.44 -1.84
C ALA A 32 16.76 -5.78 -2.58
N ARG A 33 15.92 -5.94 -3.64
CA ARG A 33 15.74 -7.20 -4.39
C ARG A 33 15.49 -8.43 -3.49
N SER A 34 15.00 -8.20 -2.28
CA SER A 34 14.67 -9.22 -1.27
C SER A 34 13.31 -8.90 -0.67
N ALA A 35 12.57 -9.95 -0.32
CA ALA A 35 11.29 -9.89 0.38
C ALA A 35 11.46 -10.03 1.91
N LYS A 36 12.68 -10.24 2.39
CA LYS A 36 13.00 -10.35 3.83
C LYS A 36 12.62 -9.07 4.56
N GLY A 37 11.84 -9.21 5.64
CA GLY A 37 11.35 -8.09 6.45
C GLY A 37 10.03 -7.45 5.98
N LYS A 38 9.44 -7.87 4.85
CA LYS A 38 8.09 -7.47 4.45
C LYS A 38 7.04 -8.49 4.89
N SER A 39 5.91 -7.99 5.40
CA SER A 39 4.76 -8.81 5.78
C SER A 39 3.66 -8.73 4.71
N LEU A 40 3.47 -9.82 3.97
CA LEU A 40 2.40 -9.93 2.97
C LEU A 40 1.01 -9.78 3.60
N LEU A 41 0.82 -10.36 4.79
CA LEU A 41 -0.43 -10.30 5.53
C LEU A 41 -0.80 -8.85 5.88
N PHE A 42 0.18 -8.05 6.30
CA PHE A 42 -0.01 -6.63 6.59
C PHE A 42 -0.45 -5.85 5.35
N MET A 43 0.23 -6.05 4.21
CA MET A 43 -0.14 -5.39 2.95
C MET A 43 -1.54 -5.82 2.48
N PHE A 44 -1.90 -7.09 2.65
CA PHE A 44 -3.24 -7.59 2.34
C PHE A 44 -4.32 -6.92 3.19
N PHE A 45 -4.14 -6.84 4.51
CA PHE A 45 -5.10 -6.17 5.39
C PHE A 45 -5.25 -4.69 5.08
N ILE A 46 -4.18 -4.02 4.67
CA ILE A 46 -4.28 -2.63 4.22
C ILE A 46 -5.09 -2.51 2.93
N CYS A 47 -4.83 -3.39 1.96
CA CYS A 47 -5.62 -3.42 0.72
C CYS A 47 -7.12 -3.62 1.02
N LEU A 48 -7.44 -4.58 1.89
CA LEU A 48 -8.82 -4.82 2.34
C LEU A 48 -9.41 -3.58 3.04
N GLY A 49 -8.63 -2.93 3.91
CA GLY A 49 -9.03 -1.70 4.59
C GLY A 49 -9.38 -0.57 3.61
N TYR A 50 -8.57 -0.40 2.56
CA TYR A 50 -8.86 0.58 1.51
C TYR A 50 -10.12 0.24 0.70
N PHE A 51 -10.35 -1.04 0.36
CA PHE A 51 -11.60 -1.46 -0.31
C PHE A 51 -12.84 -1.18 0.56
N CYS A 52 -12.75 -1.46 1.86
CA CYS A 52 -13.81 -1.11 2.82
C CYS A 52 -14.02 0.41 2.89
N GLY A 53 -12.95 1.20 2.93
CA GLY A 53 -13.01 2.67 2.95
C GLY A 53 -13.65 3.27 1.69
N ILE A 54 -13.26 2.77 0.51
CA ILE A 54 -13.86 3.14 -0.78
C ILE A 54 -15.36 2.82 -0.74
N THR A 55 -15.72 1.58 -0.40
CA THR A 55 -17.12 1.12 -0.36
C THR A 55 -17.97 1.98 0.57
N ALA A 56 -17.45 2.30 1.76
CA ALA A 56 -18.14 3.15 2.73
C ALA A 56 -18.38 4.56 2.20
N LYS A 57 -17.38 5.16 1.52
CA LYS A 57 -17.54 6.49 0.89
C LYS A 57 -18.51 6.46 -0.29
N THR A 58 -18.47 5.42 -1.12
CA THR A 58 -19.42 5.25 -2.22
C THR A 58 -20.86 5.19 -1.72
N ILE A 59 -21.12 4.42 -0.64
CA ILE A 59 -22.45 4.33 -0.01
C ILE A 59 -22.90 5.68 0.55
N LYS A 60 -22.00 6.46 1.16
CA LYS A 60 -22.31 7.78 1.72
C LYS A 60 -22.44 8.89 0.67
N GLY A 61 -22.05 8.63 -0.59
CA GLY A 61 -22.01 9.65 -1.65
C GLY A 61 -20.94 10.72 -1.44
N ASP A 62 -19.97 10.50 -0.56
CA ASP A 62 -18.93 11.47 -0.19
C ASP A 62 -17.72 11.35 -1.13
N ILE A 63 -17.88 11.92 -2.33
CA ILE A 63 -16.87 11.92 -3.39
C ILE A 63 -15.97 13.16 -3.25
N ASN A 64 -15.06 13.10 -2.28
CA ASN A 64 -14.05 14.13 -2.06
C ASN A 64 -12.69 13.74 -2.67
N LEU A 65 -11.68 14.62 -2.60
CA LEU A 65 -10.35 14.31 -3.15
C LEU A 65 -9.73 13.05 -2.52
N ALA A 66 -9.94 12.86 -1.21
CA ALA A 66 -9.52 11.68 -0.48
C ALA A 66 -10.06 10.37 -1.09
N TYR A 67 -11.31 10.35 -1.58
CA TYR A 67 -11.91 9.22 -2.28
C TYR A 67 -11.07 8.75 -3.47
N TYR A 68 -10.57 9.67 -4.31
CA TYR A 68 -9.72 9.31 -5.45
C TYR A 68 -8.35 8.79 -5.01
N PHE A 69 -7.79 9.37 -3.96
CA PHE A 69 -6.51 8.90 -3.42
C PHE A 69 -6.61 7.51 -2.78
N TYR A 70 -7.78 7.07 -2.31
CA TYR A 70 -7.94 5.67 -1.88
C TYR A 70 -7.63 4.69 -3.02
N TYR A 71 -8.12 4.94 -4.23
CA TYR A 71 -7.82 4.10 -5.39
C TYR A 71 -6.33 4.11 -5.74
N LEU A 72 -5.69 5.29 -5.67
CA LEU A 72 -4.25 5.40 -5.88
C LEU A 72 -3.45 4.62 -4.83
N ASN A 73 -3.88 4.66 -3.56
CA ASN A 73 -3.27 3.87 -2.50
C ASN A 73 -3.42 2.36 -2.77
N VAL A 74 -4.62 1.90 -3.13
CA VAL A 74 -4.85 0.48 -3.49
C VAL A 74 -3.92 0.04 -4.62
N THR A 75 -3.81 0.81 -5.70
CA THR A 75 -2.95 0.44 -6.83
C THR A 75 -1.47 0.38 -6.42
N MET A 76 -1.00 1.31 -5.59
CA MET A 76 0.37 1.28 -5.08
C MET A 76 0.64 0.09 -4.15
N VAL A 77 -0.29 -0.24 -3.24
CA VAL A 77 -0.19 -1.45 -2.40
C VAL A 77 -0.12 -2.71 -3.25
N MET A 78 -0.97 -2.80 -4.28
CA MET A 78 -1.00 -3.96 -5.19
C MET A 78 0.32 -4.10 -5.97
N ILE A 79 0.91 -2.99 -6.41
CA ILE A 79 2.26 -3.00 -7.03
C ILE A 79 3.30 -3.51 -6.02
N ASP A 80 3.25 -3.07 -4.78
CA ASP A 80 4.21 -3.50 -3.75
C ASP A 80 4.05 -4.99 -3.40
N ILE A 81 2.81 -5.50 -3.36
CA ILE A 81 2.51 -6.93 -3.22
C ILE A 81 3.08 -7.73 -4.41
N ALA A 82 2.92 -7.25 -5.64
CA ALA A 82 3.50 -7.90 -6.81
C ALA A 82 5.04 -7.95 -6.74
N LEU A 83 5.66 -6.86 -6.29
CA LEU A 83 7.11 -6.80 -6.06
C LEU A 83 7.56 -7.73 -4.93
N TYR A 84 6.75 -7.91 -3.89
CA TYR A 84 7.01 -8.89 -2.83
C TYR A 84 7.13 -10.31 -3.39
N PHE A 85 6.18 -10.74 -4.24
CA PHE A 85 6.24 -12.07 -4.87
C PHE A 85 7.46 -12.23 -5.78
N ARG A 86 7.79 -11.20 -6.57
CA ARG A 86 9.00 -11.17 -7.39
C ARG A 86 10.26 -11.36 -6.54
N ASN A 87 10.41 -10.57 -5.48
CA ASN A 87 11.60 -10.63 -4.64
C ASN A 87 11.67 -11.94 -3.85
N ARG A 88 10.53 -12.50 -3.44
CA ARG A 88 10.49 -13.80 -2.76
C ARG A 88 10.98 -14.93 -3.66
N LYS A 89 10.76 -14.84 -4.98
CA LYS A 89 11.34 -15.77 -5.94
C LYS A 89 12.87 -15.64 -6.00
N LEU A 90 13.38 -14.40 -6.07
CA LEU A 90 14.83 -14.13 -6.06
C LEU A 90 15.51 -14.63 -4.78
N ASP A 91 14.87 -14.43 -3.61
CA ASP A 91 15.38 -14.93 -2.33
C ASP A 91 15.51 -16.46 -2.34
N ARG A 92 14.51 -17.18 -2.88
CA ARG A 92 14.52 -18.64 -2.98
C ARG A 92 15.60 -19.16 -3.92
N GLU A 93 15.80 -18.50 -5.06
CA GLU A 93 16.86 -18.85 -6.02
C GLU A 93 18.24 -18.68 -5.37
N ALA A 94 18.47 -17.57 -4.65
CA ALA A 94 19.71 -17.32 -3.95
C ALA A 94 19.97 -18.28 -2.76
N GLU A 95 18.90 -18.78 -2.11
CA GLU A 95 19.01 -19.80 -1.06
C GLU A 95 19.36 -21.17 -1.67
N ALA A 96 18.72 -21.58 -2.78
CA ALA A 96 19.04 -22.82 -3.47
C ALA A 96 20.48 -22.85 -4.04
N GLU A 97 21.00 -21.73 -4.54
CA GLU A 97 22.40 -21.64 -5.00
C GLU A 97 23.41 -21.82 -3.86
N LYS A 98 23.05 -21.43 -2.63
CA LYS A 98 23.91 -21.61 -1.45
C LYS A 98 23.88 -23.04 -0.92
N GLU A 99 22.76 -23.74 -1.04
CA GLU A 99 22.64 -25.15 -0.62
C GLU A 99 23.35 -26.11 -1.59
N ASN A 100 23.50 -25.73 -2.86
CA ASN A 100 24.19 -26.52 -3.89
C ASN A 100 25.72 -26.26 -3.96
N LYS A 101 26.26 -25.37 -3.12
CA LYS A 101 27.70 -25.06 -3.00
C LYS A 101 28.27 -25.64 -1.73
#